data_AF-A0A9E3NXI1-F1
#
_entry.id   AF-A0A9E3NXI1-F1
#
_cell.length_a   1.000
_cell.length_b   1.000
_cell.length_c   1.000
_cell.angle_alpha   90.00
_cell.angle_beta   90.00
_cell.angle_gamma   90.00
#
_symmetry.space_group_name_H-M   'P 1'
#
loop_
_entity.id
_entity.type
_entity.pdbx_description
1 polymer ?
#
loop_
_entity_poly.entity_id
_entity_poly.type
_entity_poly.pdbx_seq_one_letter_code
_entity_poly.pdbx_strand_id
1 'polypeptide(L)'
;MNSAAPSRQDLSQPVDSIEFRRETAAVPIANASANANANANANANANANASASANASASANANATENAHEPEARAAPANARPLPRSLEHLRLLLLEKVLRVAREIEAHLDCIMLDLSDRSFAEVRILRAIGDSPGPLAAVDLARELRCSRANTSKIVRRLERVGALRTERRQVVAKRRGRRPLYLTTMGYETYKRAKAQMLDQAEHLFGMLERREIEAMVTLVERVARESLLRIEEQA
;
A
#
# COMPACT_ATOMS: atom_id res chain seq x y z
N MET A 1 -35.93 64.05 5.73
CA MET A 1 -37.11 63.21 6.01
C MET A 1 -37.43 62.42 4.75
N ASN A 2 -37.69 61.11 4.93
CA ASN A 2 -38.23 60.14 3.98
C ASN A 2 -37.32 59.64 2.84
N SER A 3 -36.67 58.49 3.07
CA SER A 3 -36.28 57.54 2.02
C SER A 3 -36.81 56.17 2.41
N ALA A 4 -37.64 55.61 1.54
CA ALA A 4 -38.49 54.44 1.78
C ALA A 4 -37.73 53.13 1.56
N ALA A 5 -37.96 52.17 2.45
CA ALA A 5 -37.49 50.80 2.34
C ALA A 5 -38.39 49.96 1.41
N PRO A 6 -37.86 49.04 0.61
CA PRO A 6 -38.68 48.16 -0.21
C PRO A 6 -39.13 46.92 0.57
N SER A 7 -40.42 46.64 0.42
CA SER A 7 -41.18 45.52 0.98
C SER A 7 -40.65 44.16 0.55
N ARG A 8 -40.46 43.25 1.52
CA ARG A 8 -40.23 41.82 1.29
C ARG A 8 -41.54 41.17 0.84
N GLN A 9 -41.58 40.69 -0.40
CA GLN A 9 -42.64 39.82 -0.88
C GLN A 9 -42.41 38.38 -0.40
N ASP A 10 -43.46 37.86 0.22
CA ASP A 10 -43.67 36.53 0.73
C ASP A 10 -43.85 35.55 -0.45
N LEU A 11 -42.99 34.53 -0.53
CA LEU A 11 -43.03 33.45 -1.53
C LEU A 11 -43.25 32.13 -0.80
N SER A 12 -44.46 31.95 -0.27
CA SER A 12 -44.99 30.68 0.18
C SER A 12 -45.83 30.07 -0.95
N GLN A 13 -45.24 29.19 -1.75
CA GLN A 13 -45.98 28.28 -2.62
C GLN A 13 -45.83 26.84 -2.13
N PRO A 14 -46.92 26.05 -2.10
CA PRO A 14 -46.89 24.67 -1.66
C PRO A 14 -46.28 23.77 -2.74
N VAL A 15 -45.36 22.90 -2.32
CA VAL A 15 -44.77 21.86 -3.16
C VAL A 15 -45.78 20.71 -3.30
N ASP A 16 -46.32 20.55 -4.51
CA ASP A 16 -47.13 19.40 -4.89
C ASP A 16 -46.33 18.11 -4.79
N SER A 17 -46.97 17.12 -4.16
CA SER A 17 -46.43 15.80 -3.86
C SER A 17 -46.35 14.96 -5.14
N ILE A 18 -45.13 14.75 -5.64
CA ILE A 18 -44.85 13.82 -6.74
C ILE A 18 -44.83 12.38 -6.17
N GLU A 19 -45.93 11.66 -6.36
CA GLU A 19 -46.00 10.20 -6.14
C GLU A 19 -45.10 9.48 -7.16
N PHE A 20 -43.94 9.03 -6.69
CA PHE A 20 -43.02 8.21 -7.48
C PHE A 20 -43.45 6.74 -7.38
N ARG A 21 -44.23 6.27 -8.37
CA ARG A 21 -44.51 4.84 -8.58
C ARG A 21 -43.20 4.05 -8.67
N ARG A 22 -42.96 3.15 -7.71
CA ARG A 22 -41.91 2.13 -7.79
C ARG A 22 -42.44 0.92 -8.54
N GLU A 23 -42.14 0.83 -9.84
CA GLU A 23 -42.16 -0.45 -10.57
C GLU A 23 -40.91 -1.25 -10.18
N THR A 24 -41.13 -2.36 -9.47
CA THR A 24 -40.10 -3.32 -9.09
C THR A 24 -40.00 -4.41 -10.15
N ALA A 25 -39.18 -4.17 -11.17
CA ALA A 25 -38.79 -5.23 -12.09
C ALA A 25 -37.65 -6.06 -11.45
N ALA A 26 -37.99 -7.24 -10.96
CA ALA A 26 -37.03 -8.23 -10.45
C ALA A 26 -36.19 -8.80 -11.61
N VAL A 27 -34.90 -8.51 -11.61
CA VAL A 27 -33.91 -9.12 -12.52
C VAL A 27 -33.31 -10.36 -11.83
N PRO A 28 -33.24 -11.54 -12.48
CA PRO A 28 -32.71 -12.74 -11.86
C PRO A 28 -31.18 -12.66 -11.76
N ILE A 29 -30.66 -12.54 -10.54
CA ILE A 29 -29.22 -12.65 -10.21
C ILE A 29 -28.92 -14.12 -9.95
N ALA A 30 -28.70 -14.89 -11.01
CA ALA A 30 -28.23 -16.27 -10.89
C ALA A 30 -27.28 -16.60 -12.05
N ASN A 31 -26.02 -16.16 -11.98
CA ASN A 31 -24.87 -16.90 -12.58
C ASN A 31 -23.46 -16.32 -12.40
N ALA A 32 -23.21 -15.33 -11.53
CA ALA A 32 -21.87 -14.72 -11.44
C ALA A 32 -20.90 -15.42 -10.45
N SER A 33 -21.36 -16.37 -9.63
CA SER A 33 -20.57 -16.94 -8.52
C SER A 33 -19.68 -18.13 -8.91
N ALA A 34 -19.81 -18.71 -10.11
CA ALA A 34 -19.07 -19.91 -10.49
C ALA A 34 -17.69 -19.64 -11.12
N ASN A 35 -17.40 -18.41 -11.60
CA ASN A 35 -16.17 -18.13 -12.37
C ASN A 35 -15.08 -17.37 -11.59
N ALA A 36 -15.31 -17.05 -10.31
CA ALA A 36 -14.31 -16.37 -9.47
C ALA A 36 -13.32 -17.34 -8.79
N ASN A 37 -13.64 -18.63 -8.71
CA ASN A 37 -12.87 -19.60 -7.92
C ASN A 37 -11.71 -20.26 -8.70
N ALA A 38 -11.67 -20.13 -10.03
CA ALA A 38 -10.62 -20.76 -10.84
C ALA A 38 -9.31 -19.95 -10.90
N ASN A 39 -9.33 -18.64 -10.59
CA ASN A 39 -8.17 -17.76 -10.72
C ASN A 39 -7.39 -17.52 -9.42
N ALA A 40 -7.92 -17.97 -8.27
CA ALA A 40 -7.23 -17.89 -6.99
C ALA A 40 -6.14 -18.98 -6.83
N ASN A 41 -6.25 -20.09 -7.55
CA ASN A 41 -5.34 -21.24 -7.36
C ASN A 41 -4.06 -21.17 -8.22
N ALA A 42 -4.00 -20.31 -9.24
CA ALA A 42 -2.81 -20.20 -10.11
C ALA A 42 -1.67 -19.37 -9.49
N ASN A 43 -1.97 -18.49 -8.52
CA ASN A 43 -0.95 -17.62 -7.92
C ASN A 43 -0.40 -18.15 -6.57
N ALA A 44 -1.03 -19.18 -5.99
CA ALA A 44 -0.52 -19.84 -4.78
C ALA A 44 0.70 -20.75 -5.06
N ASN A 45 0.85 -21.26 -6.29
CA ASN A 45 1.90 -22.23 -6.61
C ASN A 45 3.23 -21.58 -7.05
N ALA A 46 3.27 -20.26 -7.29
CA ALA A 46 4.51 -19.56 -7.60
C ALA A 46 5.32 -19.15 -6.35
N ASN A 47 4.70 -19.15 -5.17
CA ASN A 47 5.36 -18.76 -3.91
C ASN A 47 5.76 -19.96 -3.04
N ALA A 48 5.26 -21.17 -3.34
CA ALA A 48 5.62 -22.39 -2.62
C ALA A 48 7.07 -22.86 -2.88
N ASN A 49 7.75 -22.33 -3.89
CA ASN A 49 9.12 -22.75 -4.24
C ASN A 49 10.21 -21.78 -3.77
N ALA A 50 9.84 -20.67 -3.11
CA ALA A 50 10.81 -19.70 -2.55
C ALA A 50 11.11 -19.93 -1.06
N SER A 51 10.29 -20.72 -0.35
CA SER A 51 10.50 -21.09 1.05
C SER A 51 11.24 -22.41 1.25
N ALA A 52 11.46 -23.20 0.18
CA ALA A 52 12.16 -24.48 0.25
C ALA A 52 13.69 -24.38 0.36
N SER A 53 14.28 -23.18 0.26
CA SER A 53 15.75 -22.99 0.33
C SER A 53 16.25 -22.29 1.59
N ALA A 54 15.38 -21.93 2.54
CA ALA A 54 15.76 -21.08 3.68
C ALA A 54 15.92 -21.81 5.03
N ASN A 55 15.78 -23.13 5.09
CA ASN A 55 15.77 -23.85 6.38
C ASN A 55 16.73 -25.05 6.46
N ALA A 56 17.89 -24.97 5.80
CA ALA A 56 18.94 -26.00 5.85
C ALA A 56 20.14 -25.64 6.75
N SER A 57 19.97 -24.80 7.77
CA SER A 57 21.07 -24.42 8.68
C SER A 57 20.66 -24.27 10.15
N ALA A 58 19.77 -25.14 10.64
CA ALA A 58 19.41 -25.20 12.06
C ALA A 58 19.29 -26.65 12.56
N SER A 59 20.37 -27.42 12.50
CA SER A 59 20.66 -28.61 13.32
C SER A 59 22.09 -29.04 12.95
N ALA A 60 23.03 -29.30 13.85
CA ALA A 60 22.96 -29.78 15.21
C ALA A 60 24.15 -29.25 16.01
N ASN A 61 23.93 -28.83 17.25
CA ASN A 61 24.99 -28.80 18.25
C ASN A 61 24.37 -29.17 19.61
N ALA A 62 24.05 -30.45 19.74
CA ALA A 62 23.74 -31.10 21.00
C ALA A 62 24.50 -32.43 20.99
N ASN A 63 25.07 -32.79 22.14
CA ASN A 63 25.97 -33.92 22.46
C ASN A 63 27.46 -33.56 22.38
N ALA A 64 28.30 -33.84 23.37
CA ALA A 64 28.09 -34.44 24.68
C ALA A 64 29.31 -34.12 25.56
N THR A 65 29.06 -33.82 26.82
CA THR A 65 30.04 -33.96 27.90
C THR A 65 30.20 -35.45 28.22
N GLU A 66 31.39 -36.03 28.01
CA GLU A 66 32.10 -36.89 28.98
C GLU A 66 33.35 -37.58 28.36
N ASN A 67 34.51 -37.21 28.92
CA ASN A 67 35.74 -37.98 29.17
C ASN A 67 36.37 -38.88 28.09
N ALA A 68 37.57 -38.49 27.65
CA ALA A 68 38.86 -39.14 27.97
C ALA A 68 39.83 -39.26 26.78
N HIS A 69 41.06 -38.78 27.04
CA HIS A 69 42.35 -38.98 26.36
C HIS A 69 42.62 -38.34 24.98
N GLU A 70 43.57 -37.40 25.03
CA GLU A 70 44.38 -36.88 23.93
C GLU A 70 45.04 -38.02 23.12
N PRO A 71 45.27 -37.80 21.82
CA PRO A 71 46.61 -37.32 21.46
C PRO A 71 46.60 -36.12 20.49
N GLU A 72 47.49 -35.18 20.82
CA GLU A 72 48.28 -34.31 19.93
C GLU A 72 47.63 -33.75 18.64
N ALA A 73 47.15 -32.52 18.80
CA ALA A 73 47.68 -31.34 18.11
C ALA A 73 47.73 -31.36 16.56
N ARG A 74 46.56 -31.17 15.93
CA ARG A 74 46.46 -30.20 14.83
C ARG A 74 45.50 -29.09 15.24
N ALA A 75 46.08 -28.05 15.84
CA ALA A 75 45.39 -26.80 16.17
C ALA A 75 44.85 -26.15 14.89
N ALA A 76 43.60 -26.47 14.54
CA ALA A 76 42.84 -25.64 13.63
C ALA A 76 42.69 -24.25 14.28
N PRO A 77 43.00 -23.13 13.60
CA PRO A 77 42.90 -21.81 14.20
C PRO A 77 41.43 -21.49 14.49
N ALA A 78 41.02 -21.74 15.73
CA ALA A 78 39.65 -21.71 16.21
C ALA A 78 39.02 -20.30 16.28
N ASN A 79 39.63 -19.27 15.70
CA ASN A 79 39.18 -17.88 15.90
C ASN A 79 39.54 -16.98 14.70
N ALA A 80 39.28 -17.43 13.47
CA ALA A 80 39.23 -16.51 12.34
C ALA A 80 37.98 -15.64 12.50
N ARG A 81 38.06 -14.57 13.32
CA ARG A 81 37.06 -13.50 13.35
C ARG A 81 36.82 -13.09 11.90
N PRO A 82 35.57 -13.09 11.40
CA PRO A 82 35.30 -12.63 10.05
C PRO A 82 35.89 -11.22 9.92
N LEU A 83 36.77 -11.06 8.94
CA LEU A 83 37.46 -9.80 8.67
C LEU A 83 36.44 -8.64 8.67
N PRO A 84 36.82 -7.43 9.15
CA PRO A 84 35.97 -6.27 9.07
C PRO A 84 35.52 -6.09 7.62
N ARG A 85 34.23 -6.29 7.39
CA ARG A 85 33.62 -6.16 6.07
C ARG A 85 33.87 -4.74 5.59
N SER A 86 34.39 -4.57 4.38
CA SER A 86 34.59 -3.25 3.78
C SER A 86 33.30 -2.43 3.83
N LEU A 87 33.41 -1.10 3.87
CA LEU A 87 32.23 -0.22 3.88
C LEU A 87 31.28 -0.51 2.72
N GLU A 88 31.81 -0.89 1.55
CA GLU A 88 31.04 -1.29 0.38
C GLU A 88 30.21 -2.54 0.64
N HIS A 89 30.80 -3.56 1.27
CA HIS A 89 30.09 -4.78 1.64
C HIS A 89 28.99 -4.48 2.66
N LEU A 90 29.25 -3.62 3.65
CA LEU A 90 28.22 -3.20 4.62
C LEU A 90 27.05 -2.46 3.94
N ARG A 91 27.32 -1.61 2.94
CA ARG A 91 26.29 -0.92 2.15
C ARG A 91 25.43 -1.90 1.36
N LEU A 92 26.04 -2.90 0.72
CA LEU A 92 25.31 -3.93 -0.03
C LEU A 92 24.43 -4.77 0.91
N LEU A 93 24.97 -5.17 2.06
CA LEU A 93 24.22 -5.91 3.07
C LEU A 93 23.04 -5.08 3.58
N LEU A 94 23.25 -3.79 3.87
CA LEU A 94 22.17 -2.89 4.30
C LEU A 94 21.07 -2.81 3.26
N LEU A 95 21.42 -2.64 1.98
CA LEU A 95 20.45 -2.62 0.88
C LEU A 95 19.63 -3.92 0.81
N GLU A 96 20.28 -5.07 0.91
CA GLU A 96 19.61 -6.38 0.94
C GLU A 96 18.61 -6.47 2.11
N LYS A 97 19.03 -6.06 3.32
CA LYS A 97 18.16 -6.10 4.51
C LYS A 97 16.99 -5.15 4.40
N VAL A 98 17.19 -3.93 3.90
CA VAL A 98 16.10 -2.96 3.68
C VAL A 98 15.08 -3.50 2.68
N LEU A 99 15.55 -4.07 1.55
CA LEU A 99 14.66 -4.66 0.54
C LEU A 99 13.90 -5.86 1.08
N ARG A 100 14.55 -6.72 1.88
CA ARG A 100 13.89 -7.86 2.50
C ARG A 100 12.80 -7.40 3.47
N VAL A 101 13.12 -6.51 4.41
CA VAL A 101 12.15 -5.97 5.37
C VAL A 101 10.97 -5.32 4.65
N ALA A 102 11.22 -4.53 3.60
CA ALA A 102 10.16 -3.90 2.81
C ALA A 102 9.22 -4.94 2.18
N ARG A 103 9.74 -6.03 1.63
CA ARG A 103 8.93 -7.12 1.03
C ARG A 103 8.13 -7.90 2.06
N GLU A 104 8.73 -8.21 3.22
CA GLU A 104 8.02 -8.91 4.30
C GLU A 104 6.88 -8.05 4.84
N ILE A 105 7.11 -6.75 5.04
CA ILE A 105 6.06 -5.80 5.46
C ILE A 105 4.97 -5.69 4.38
N GLU A 106 5.34 -5.58 3.10
CA GLU A 106 4.36 -5.50 2.00
C GLU A 106 3.51 -6.77 1.91
N ALA A 107 4.13 -7.96 2.02
CA ALA A 107 3.42 -9.23 2.01
C ALA A 107 2.45 -9.36 3.21
N HIS A 108 2.91 -8.98 4.41
CA HIS A 108 2.08 -8.96 5.62
C HIS A 108 0.87 -8.02 5.46
N LEU A 109 1.09 -6.81 4.95
CA LEU A 109 0.02 -5.85 4.70
C LEU A 109 -0.93 -6.31 3.60
N ASP A 110 -0.45 -6.97 2.55
CA ASP A 110 -1.31 -7.56 1.51
C ASP A 110 -2.25 -8.62 2.10
N CYS A 111 -1.76 -9.52 2.94
CA CYS A 111 -2.59 -10.51 3.63
C CYS A 111 -3.72 -9.84 4.43
N ILE A 112 -3.37 -8.86 5.27
CA ILE A 112 -4.34 -8.18 6.13
C ILE A 112 -5.37 -7.37 5.34
N MET A 113 -4.94 -6.69 4.27
CA MET A 113 -5.85 -5.85 3.48
C MET A 113 -6.84 -6.66 2.66
N LEU A 114 -6.42 -7.84 2.19
CA LEU A 114 -7.30 -8.78 1.51
C LEU A 114 -8.43 -9.23 2.46
N ASP A 115 -8.10 -9.57 3.69
CA ASP A 115 -9.10 -10.03 4.68
C ASP A 115 -10.11 -8.95 5.07
N LEU A 116 -9.70 -7.67 5.10
CA LEU A 116 -10.55 -6.58 5.62
C LEU A 116 -11.41 -5.88 4.57
N SER A 117 -10.97 -5.88 3.32
CA SER A 117 -11.57 -5.02 2.31
C SER A 117 -11.83 -5.69 0.97
N ASP A 118 -11.45 -6.95 0.80
CA ASP A 118 -11.39 -7.63 -0.50
C ASP A 118 -10.54 -6.86 -1.52
N ARG A 119 -9.56 -6.06 -1.05
CA ARG A 119 -8.70 -5.22 -1.89
C ARG A 119 -7.24 -5.52 -1.63
N SER A 120 -6.45 -5.41 -2.68
CA SER A 120 -5.00 -5.50 -2.55
C SER A 120 -4.42 -4.27 -1.86
N PHE A 121 -3.24 -4.40 -1.27
CA PHE A 121 -2.52 -3.28 -0.68
C PHE A 121 -2.26 -2.16 -1.70
N ALA A 122 -2.01 -2.51 -2.97
CA ALA A 122 -1.83 -1.52 -4.04
C ALA A 122 -3.08 -0.65 -4.29
N GLU A 123 -4.29 -1.20 -4.14
CA GLU A 123 -5.54 -0.44 -4.20
C GLU A 123 -5.69 0.50 -3.01
N VAL A 124 -5.42 -0.01 -1.80
CA VAL A 124 -5.43 0.77 -0.56
C VAL A 124 -4.44 1.93 -0.63
N ARG A 125 -3.24 1.71 -1.18
CA ARG A 125 -2.23 2.76 -1.40
C ARG A 125 -2.75 3.89 -2.29
N ILE A 126 -3.50 3.58 -3.35
CA ILE A 126 -4.14 4.60 -4.19
C ILE A 126 -5.21 5.37 -3.41
N LEU A 127 -6.09 4.66 -2.70
CA LEU A 127 -7.15 5.30 -1.91
C LEU A 127 -6.56 6.22 -0.85
N ARG A 128 -5.49 5.79 -0.18
CA ARG A 128 -4.74 6.59 0.80
C ARG A 128 -4.08 7.82 0.18
N ALA A 129 -3.38 7.67 -0.95
CA ALA A 129 -2.73 8.82 -1.60
C ALA A 129 -3.75 9.90 -2.00
N ILE A 130 -4.95 9.51 -2.43
CA ILE A 130 -6.03 10.46 -2.75
C ILE A 130 -6.66 11.03 -1.48
N GLY A 131 -6.87 10.21 -0.44
CA GLY A 131 -7.50 10.62 0.82
C GLY A 131 -6.63 11.49 1.72
N ASP A 132 -5.31 11.32 1.68
CA ASP A 132 -4.35 12.15 2.42
C ASP A 132 -3.99 13.45 1.64
N SER A 133 -4.37 13.57 0.36
CA SER A 133 -4.10 14.76 -0.45
C SER A 133 -5.06 15.92 -0.11
N PRO A 134 -4.59 17.17 -0.03
CA PRO A 134 -5.46 18.33 0.23
C PRO A 134 -6.40 18.67 -0.93
N GLY A 135 -6.27 17.99 -2.08
CA GLY A 135 -7.10 18.24 -3.25
C GLY A 135 -7.10 17.08 -4.24
N PRO A 136 -7.80 17.24 -5.38
CA PRO A 136 -7.87 16.19 -6.39
C PRO A 136 -6.50 15.90 -7.02
N LEU A 137 -6.12 14.62 -7.05
CA LEU A 137 -4.92 14.16 -7.73
C LEU A 137 -5.24 13.68 -9.14
N ALA A 138 -4.45 14.10 -10.14
CA ALA A 138 -4.53 13.49 -11.46
C ALA A 138 -3.81 12.14 -11.46
N ALA A 139 -4.24 11.20 -12.31
CA ALA A 139 -3.61 9.87 -12.40
C ALA A 139 -2.09 9.91 -12.70
N VAL A 140 -1.63 10.92 -13.44
CA VAL A 140 -0.19 11.12 -13.72
C VAL A 140 0.58 11.53 -12.46
N ASP A 141 -0.01 12.42 -11.67
CA ASP A 141 0.58 12.89 -10.42
C ASP A 141 0.54 11.76 -9.37
N LEU A 142 -0.54 10.98 -9.34
CA LEU A 142 -0.68 9.79 -8.49
C LEU A 142 0.39 8.73 -8.77
N ALA A 143 0.69 8.44 -10.04
CA ALA A 143 1.74 7.48 -10.39
C ALA A 143 3.13 7.94 -9.91
N ARG A 144 3.38 9.25 -10.00
CA ARG A 144 4.62 9.88 -9.50
C ARG A 144 4.70 9.80 -7.98
N GLU A 145 3.62 10.18 -7.29
CA GLU A 145 3.51 10.12 -5.83
C GLU A 145 3.77 8.71 -5.30
N LEU A 146 3.13 7.71 -5.91
CA LEU A 146 3.26 6.30 -5.50
C LEU A 146 4.55 5.63 -5.99
N ARG A 147 5.37 6.34 -6.78
CA ARG A 147 6.59 5.81 -7.43
C ARG A 147 6.33 4.50 -8.17
N CYS A 148 5.19 4.39 -8.86
CA CYS A 148 4.79 3.18 -9.57
C CYS A 148 4.58 3.45 -11.07
N SER A 149 4.61 2.38 -11.88
CA SER A 149 4.48 2.55 -13.33
C SER A 149 3.08 3.07 -13.69
N ARG A 150 3.02 4.08 -14.58
CA ARG A 150 1.76 4.70 -15.03
C ARG A 150 0.74 3.67 -15.54
N ALA A 151 1.22 2.61 -16.18
CA ALA A 151 0.39 1.51 -16.68
C ALA A 151 -0.27 0.74 -15.53
N ASN A 152 0.47 0.43 -14.46
CA ASN A 152 -0.07 -0.25 -13.30
C ASN A 152 -1.06 0.65 -12.55
N THR A 153 -0.70 1.91 -12.30
CA THR A 153 -1.60 2.89 -11.66
C THR A 153 -2.92 3.01 -12.43
N SER A 154 -2.85 3.12 -13.76
CA SER A 154 -4.05 3.23 -14.60
C SER A 154 -4.95 1.98 -14.51
N LYS A 155 -4.36 0.78 -14.46
CA LYS A 155 -5.12 -0.47 -14.31
C LYS A 155 -5.85 -0.52 -12.96
N ILE A 156 -5.18 -0.15 -11.88
CA ILE A 156 -5.75 -0.15 -10.53
C ILE A 156 -6.84 0.92 -10.41
N VAL A 157 -6.59 2.15 -10.89
CA VAL A 157 -7.58 3.24 -10.90
C VAL A 157 -8.87 2.79 -11.62
N ARG A 158 -8.77 2.20 -12.81
CA ARG A 158 -9.96 1.70 -13.54
C ARG A 158 -10.72 0.63 -12.75
N ARG A 159 -10.01 -0.21 -11.99
CA ARG A 159 -10.64 -1.23 -11.15
C ARG A 159 -11.39 -0.58 -9.99
N LEU A 160 -10.77 0.39 -9.31
CA LEU A 160 -11.38 1.18 -8.25
C LEU A 160 -12.56 2.02 -8.74
N GLU A 161 -12.53 2.55 -9.96
CA GLU A 161 -13.67 3.21 -10.59
C GLU A 161 -14.81 2.22 -10.87
N ARG A 162 -14.50 1.03 -11.39
CA ARG A 162 -15.52 0.00 -11.71
C ARG A 162 -16.31 -0.44 -10.49
N VAL A 163 -15.64 -0.57 -9.35
CA VAL A 163 -16.29 -0.91 -8.07
C VAL A 163 -16.88 0.31 -7.37
N GLY A 164 -16.78 1.50 -7.95
CA GLY A 164 -17.36 2.74 -7.42
C GLY A 164 -16.59 3.36 -6.25
N ALA A 165 -15.35 2.95 -5.98
CA ALA A 165 -14.52 3.53 -4.91
C ALA A 165 -13.89 4.87 -5.34
N LEU A 166 -13.63 5.02 -6.63
CA LEU A 166 -13.17 6.26 -7.22
C LEU A 166 -14.20 6.81 -8.21
N ARG A 167 -14.21 8.13 -8.33
CA ARG A 167 -14.88 8.82 -9.43
C ARG A 167 -13.89 9.74 -10.13
N THR A 168 -13.96 9.77 -11.45
CA THR A 168 -13.34 10.81 -12.27
C THR A 168 -14.38 11.85 -12.62
N GLU A 169 -14.03 13.12 -12.45
CA GLU A 169 -14.87 14.21 -12.94
C GLU A 169 -14.80 14.23 -14.47
N ARG A 170 -15.96 14.06 -15.12
CA ARG A 170 -16.04 14.19 -16.58
C ARG A 170 -15.69 15.63 -16.91
N ARG A 171 -14.74 15.82 -17.83
CA ARG A 171 -14.32 17.12 -18.37
C ARG A 171 -15.52 17.99 -18.69
N GLN A 172 -15.92 18.86 -17.76
CA GLN A 172 -16.68 20.03 -18.13
C GLN A 172 -15.69 21.02 -18.72
N VAL A 173 -15.61 21.00 -20.06
CA VAL A 173 -15.30 22.13 -20.95
C VAL A 173 -13.97 22.89 -20.75
N VAL A 174 -13.06 22.47 -19.86
CA VAL A 174 -11.72 23.09 -19.82
C VAL A 174 -10.82 22.44 -20.89
N ALA A 175 -10.94 22.97 -22.11
CA ALA A 175 -10.39 22.42 -23.35
C ALA A 175 -8.86 22.24 -23.40
N LYS A 176 -8.09 22.76 -22.43
CA LYS A 176 -6.62 22.92 -22.61
C LYS A 176 -5.71 21.88 -21.96
N ARG A 177 -6.18 20.96 -21.11
CA ARG A 177 -5.29 19.94 -20.48
C ARG A 177 -5.71 18.51 -20.83
N ARG A 178 -5.29 18.02 -22.01
CA ARG A 178 -5.43 16.61 -22.41
C ARG A 178 -4.54 15.76 -21.51
N GLY A 179 -5.14 14.94 -20.65
CA GLY A 179 -4.43 13.93 -19.84
C GLY A 179 -4.50 14.09 -18.31
N ARG A 180 -4.98 15.22 -17.78
CA ARG A 180 -5.16 15.39 -16.32
C ARG A 180 -6.62 15.19 -15.95
N ARG A 181 -6.99 13.96 -15.58
CA ARG A 181 -8.32 13.65 -15.02
C ARG A 181 -8.20 13.65 -13.50
N PRO A 182 -8.81 14.61 -12.80
CA PRO A 182 -8.82 14.62 -11.34
C PRO A 182 -9.57 13.39 -10.81
N LEU A 183 -8.98 12.75 -9.82
CA LEU A 183 -9.53 11.59 -9.11
C LEU A 183 -10.08 12.04 -7.76
N TYR A 184 -11.25 11.55 -7.42
CA TYR A 184 -11.88 11.77 -6.12
C TYR A 184 -12.30 10.44 -5.51
N LEU A 185 -12.20 10.31 -4.20
CA LEU A 185 -12.86 9.25 -3.46
C LEU A 185 -14.37 9.46 -3.51
N THR A 186 -15.12 8.39 -3.72
CA THR A 186 -16.56 8.37 -3.43
C THR A 186 -16.76 8.17 -1.93
N THR A 187 -18.01 8.22 -1.45
CA THR A 187 -18.32 7.86 -0.05
C THR A 187 -17.81 6.45 0.28
N MET A 188 -18.06 5.48 -0.60
CA MET A 188 -17.59 4.10 -0.39
C MET A 188 -16.05 4.01 -0.39
N GLY A 189 -15.38 4.73 -1.31
CA GLY A 189 -13.93 4.78 -1.34
C GLY A 189 -13.34 5.40 -0.07
N TYR A 190 -13.98 6.45 0.44
CA TYR A 190 -13.55 7.13 1.66
C TYR A 190 -13.72 6.25 2.90
N GLU A 191 -14.84 5.56 3.06
CA GLU A 191 -15.03 4.60 4.16
C GLU A 191 -14.04 3.44 4.10
N THR A 192 -13.72 2.97 2.90
CA THR A 192 -12.67 1.96 2.71
C THR A 192 -11.30 2.50 3.12
N TYR A 193 -10.96 3.72 2.70
CA TYR A 193 -9.72 4.39 3.09
C TYR A 193 -9.61 4.55 4.61
N LYS A 194 -10.67 4.99 5.30
CA LYS A 194 -10.65 5.16 6.76
C LYS A 194 -10.38 3.85 7.49
N ARG A 195 -11.09 2.77 7.11
CA ARG A 195 -10.89 1.43 7.70
C ARG A 195 -9.47 0.93 7.46
N ALA A 196 -9.00 1.02 6.23
CA ALA A 196 -7.64 0.59 5.89
C ALA A 196 -6.57 1.42 6.63
N LYS A 197 -6.75 2.74 6.76
CA LYS A 197 -5.83 3.60 7.50
C LYS A 197 -5.78 3.26 8.99
N ALA A 198 -6.94 3.01 9.61
CA ALA A 198 -7.00 2.56 11.01
C ALA A 198 -6.24 1.24 11.20
N GLN A 199 -6.46 0.27 10.30
CA GLN A 199 -5.72 -1.00 10.37
C GLN A 199 -4.22 -0.81 10.16
N MET A 200 -3.81 0.02 9.19
CA MET A 200 -2.38 0.28 8.96
C MET A 200 -1.70 0.91 10.18
N LEU A 201 -2.41 1.72 10.97
CA LEU A 201 -1.89 2.27 12.22
C LEU A 201 -1.73 1.19 13.29
N ASP A 202 -2.74 0.34 13.47
CA ASP A 202 -2.66 -0.82 14.38
C ASP A 202 -1.49 -1.75 14.01
N GLN A 203 -1.30 -2.02 12.72
CA GLN A 203 -0.18 -2.82 12.25
C GLN A 203 1.18 -2.12 12.38
N ALA A 204 1.23 -0.80 12.23
CA ALA A 204 2.45 -0.04 12.49
C ALA A 204 2.83 -0.12 13.98
N GLU A 205 1.86 -0.04 14.88
CA GLU A 205 2.07 -0.22 16.31
C GLU A 205 2.54 -1.64 16.64
N HIS A 206 1.96 -2.66 16.02
CA HIS A 206 2.41 -4.04 16.20
C HIS A 206 3.84 -4.28 15.69
N LEU A 207 4.17 -3.81 14.49
CA LEU A 207 5.47 -4.04 13.85
C LEU A 207 6.61 -3.24 14.49
N PHE A 208 6.32 -2.01 14.93
CA PHE A 208 7.34 -1.07 15.43
C PHE A 208 7.21 -0.76 16.92
N GLY A 209 6.26 -1.36 17.64
CA GLY A 209 6.01 -1.09 19.05
C GLY A 209 7.13 -1.51 19.99
N MET A 210 8.06 -2.35 19.51
CA MET A 210 9.28 -2.71 20.24
C MET A 210 10.40 -1.67 20.13
N LEU A 211 10.27 -0.68 19.24
CA LEU A 211 11.27 0.36 19.03
C LEU A 211 10.96 1.58 19.89
N GLU A 212 11.99 2.18 20.47
CA GLU A 212 11.86 3.45 21.15
C GLU A 212 11.59 4.58 20.14
N ARG A 213 10.96 5.67 20.61
CA ARG A 213 10.71 6.86 19.79
C ARG A 213 11.96 7.37 19.08
N ARG A 214 13.12 7.39 19.75
CA ARG A 214 14.40 7.84 19.18
C ARG A 214 14.87 6.95 18.05
N GLU A 215 14.66 5.63 18.16
CA GLU A 215 15.02 4.66 17.12
C GLU A 215 14.13 4.81 15.89
N ILE A 216 12.82 5.04 16.11
CA ILE A 216 11.86 5.33 15.03
C ILE A 216 12.26 6.62 14.30
N GLU A 217 12.54 7.71 15.04
CA GLU A 217 12.95 8.99 14.45
C GLU A 217 14.26 8.88 13.66
N ALA A 218 15.24 8.13 14.18
CA ALA A 218 16.50 7.86 13.48
C ALA A 218 16.27 7.06 12.20
N MET A 219 15.43 6.02 12.25
CA MET A 219 15.08 5.20 11.10
C MET A 219 14.37 6.01 10.00
N VAL A 220 13.38 6.84 10.36
CA VAL A 220 12.69 7.74 9.43
C VAL A 220 13.69 8.66 8.73
N THR A 221 14.56 9.32 9.50
CA THR A 221 15.58 10.23 8.97
C THR A 221 16.52 9.52 7.97
N LEU A 222 16.96 8.31 8.29
CA LEU A 222 17.84 7.53 7.41
C LEU A 222 17.12 7.11 6.11
N VAL A 223 15.88 6.64 6.21
CA VAL A 223 15.07 6.23 5.06
C VAL A 223 14.80 7.42 4.14
N GLU A 224 14.43 8.58 4.69
CA GLU A 224 14.19 9.80 3.90
C GLU A 224 15.45 10.28 3.17
N ARG A 225 16.62 10.22 3.84
CA ARG A 225 17.89 10.57 3.22
C ARG A 225 18.20 9.67 2.02
N VAL A 226 18.06 8.36 2.20
CA VAL A 226 18.28 7.37 1.12
C VAL A 226 17.26 7.58 -0.01
N ALA A 227 16.00 7.82 0.31
CA ALA A 227 14.93 8.03 -0.69
C ALA A 227 15.12 9.31 -1.51
N ARG A 228 15.68 10.37 -0.92
CA ARG A 228 16.03 11.64 -1.59
C ARG A 228 17.21 11.47 -2.54
N GLU A 229 18.30 10.87 -2.05
CA GLU A 229 19.49 10.57 -2.86
C GLU A 229 19.14 9.67 -4.06
N SER A 230 18.29 8.66 -3.85
CA SER A 230 17.83 7.77 -4.93
C SER A 230 17.02 8.53 -5.99
N LEU A 231 16.27 9.56 -5.60
CA LEU A 231 15.46 10.34 -6.54
C LEU A 231 16.35 11.22 -7.43
N LEU A 232 17.34 11.90 -6.85
CA LEU A 232 18.29 12.73 -7.60
C LEU A 232 19.00 11.92 -8.68
N ARG A 233 19.45 10.70 -8.35
CA ARG A 233 20.11 9.80 -9.32
C ARG A 233 19.21 9.33 -10.44
N ILE A 234 17.90 9.16 -10.19
CA ILE A 234 16.94 8.80 -11.24
C ILE A 234 16.74 9.99 -12.19
N GLU A 235 16.68 11.21 -11.67
CA GLU A 235 16.54 12.44 -12.47
C GLU A 235 17.79 12.74 -13.29
N GLU A 236 18.98 12.42 -12.79
CA GLU A 236 20.25 12.54 -13.55
C GLU A 236 20.36 11.54 -14.72
N GLN A 237 19.63 10.44 -14.66
CA GLN A 237 19.65 9.37 -15.68
C GLN A 237 18.51 9.48 -16.71
N ALA A 238 17.54 10.38 -16.51
CA ALA A 238 16.32 10.50 -17.32
C ALA A 238 16.39 11.65 -18.34
#